data_AF-F9VCR7-F1
#
_entry.id   AF-F9VCR7-F1
#
_cell.length_a   1.000
_cell.length_b   1.000
_cell.length_c   1.000
_cell.angle_alpha   90.00
_cell.angle_beta   90.00
_cell.angle_gamma   90.00
#
_symmetry.space_group_name_H-M   'P 1'
#
loop_
_entity.id
_entity.type
_entity.pdbx_description
1 polymer ?
#
loop_
_entity_poly.entity_id
_entity_poly.type
_entity_poly.pdbx_seq_one_letter_code
_entity_poly.pdbx_strand_id
1 'polypeptide(L)'
;MLSYNLDILLFSERRFWKLDKILEVTGLKSQEFQRQLVELNRTLQDKSQRPLEFTNNVLAIPEKPENFEEIRFNIAEYGRTLSEEKRQYLIYLLCFSKCSALAISDFQSLLNVSRNTVLSDIKKLRQQLDNENIRLEYSRRLGFYLEGTSKELRKTSWRFLQ
;
A
#
# COMPACT_ATOMS: atom_id res chain seq x y z
N MET A 1 2.20 -8.77 14.27
CA MET A 1 1.59 -7.72 13.43
C MET A 1 1.69 -6.45 14.25
N LEU A 2 2.45 -5.45 13.81
CA LEU A 2 2.57 -4.20 14.55
C LEU A 2 1.15 -3.61 14.71
N SER A 3 0.81 -3.20 15.93
CA SER A 3 -0.50 -2.61 16.24
C SER A 3 -0.70 -1.34 15.42
N TYR A 4 -1.85 -1.20 14.77
CA TYR A 4 -2.22 -0.01 13.98
C TYR A 4 -2.31 1.29 14.82
N ASN A 5 -2.15 1.19 16.14
CA ASN A 5 -2.40 2.30 17.06
C ASN A 5 -1.35 3.41 16.93
N LEU A 6 -0.12 3.11 16.49
CA LEU A 6 0.92 4.14 16.30
C LEU A 6 0.88 4.80 14.92
N ASP A 7 0.06 4.28 14.01
CA ASP A 7 0.01 4.68 12.59
C ASP A 7 -0.33 6.15 12.40
N ILE A 8 -1.22 6.66 13.25
CA ILE A 8 -1.64 8.06 13.25
C ILE A 8 -0.48 9.01 13.54
N LEU A 9 0.53 8.56 14.31
CA LEU A 9 1.72 9.35 14.62
C LEU A 9 2.67 9.39 13.43
N LEU A 10 2.72 8.29 12.68
CA LEU A 10 3.68 8.02 11.61
C LEU A 10 3.25 8.66 10.27
N PHE A 11 1.94 8.77 10.04
CA PHE A 11 1.39 9.46 8.86
C PHE A 11 1.13 10.95 9.08
N SER A 12 1.42 11.46 10.27
CA SER A 12 1.25 12.87 10.59
C SER A 12 2.44 13.68 10.07
N GLU A 13 2.16 14.87 9.54
CA GLU A 13 3.19 15.86 9.16
C GLU A 13 4.00 16.36 10.38
N ARG A 14 3.54 16.07 11.61
CA ARG A 14 4.23 16.43 12.84
C ARG A 14 5.42 15.51 13.11
N ARG A 15 6.62 16.09 13.11
CA ARG A 15 7.88 15.43 13.44
C ARG A 15 8.01 15.04 14.92
N PHE A 16 7.42 15.81 15.83
CA PHE A 16 7.61 15.62 17.27
C PHE A 16 6.28 15.43 17.97
N TRP A 17 6.21 14.40 18.81
CA TRP A 17 4.99 14.02 19.52
C TRP A 17 5.25 13.92 21.02
N LYS A 18 4.54 14.71 21.82
CA LYS A 18 4.56 14.58 23.28
C LYS A 18 3.75 13.36 23.69
N LEU A 19 4.23 12.64 24.73
CA LEU A 19 3.58 11.44 25.26
C LEU A 19 2.09 11.66 25.55
N ASP A 20 1.72 12.73 26.25
CA ASP A 20 0.31 13.00 26.57
C ASP A 20 -0.57 13.07 25.32
N LYS A 21 -0.05 13.71 24.26
CA LYS A 21 -0.78 13.83 23.00
C LYS A 21 -0.85 12.49 22.27
N ILE A 22 0.19 11.66 22.36
CA ILE A 22 0.20 10.31 21.82
C ILE A 22 -0.90 9.48 22.51
N LEU A 23 -0.94 9.47 23.84
CA LEU A 23 -1.93 8.69 24.59
C LEU A 23 -3.36 9.18 24.29
N GLU A 24 -3.56 10.49 24.13
CA GLU A 24 -4.84 11.08 23.73
C GLU A 24 -5.30 10.60 22.35
N VAL A 25 -4.43 10.67 21.33
CA VAL A 25 -4.84 10.34 19.94
C VAL A 25 -4.92 8.83 19.68
N THR A 26 -4.12 8.03 20.40
CA THR A 26 -4.07 6.57 20.22
C THR A 26 -5.01 5.83 21.17
N GLY A 27 -5.51 6.48 22.22
CA GLY A 27 -6.27 5.84 23.30
C GLY A 27 -5.46 4.83 24.11
N LEU A 28 -4.14 4.78 23.92
CA LEU A 28 -3.26 3.83 24.59
C LEU A 28 -2.97 4.24 26.04
N LYS A 29 -2.68 3.24 26.87
CA LYS A 29 -2.04 3.47 28.17
C LYS A 29 -0.53 3.65 27.97
N SER A 30 0.11 4.41 28.85
CA SER A 30 1.56 4.67 28.77
C SER A 30 2.41 3.40 28.66
N GLN A 31 2.11 2.38 29.47
CA GLN A 31 2.83 1.09 29.42
C GLN A 31 2.65 0.36 28.07
N GLU A 32 1.45 0.45 27.48
CA GLU A 32 1.16 -0.16 26.18
C GLU A 32 1.90 0.55 25.05
N PHE A 33 1.91 1.89 25.07
CA PHE A 33 2.71 2.69 24.14
C PHE A 33 4.20 2.34 24.22
N GLN A 34 4.77 2.26 25.43
CA GLN A 34 6.18 1.90 25.62
C GLN A 34 6.49 0.52 25.06
N ARG A 35 5.63 -0.47 25.31
CA ARG A 35 5.78 -1.82 24.77
C ARG A 35 5.79 -1.81 23.24
N GLN A 36 4.82 -1.13 22.62
CA GLN A 36 4.71 -1.05 21.17
C GLN A 36 5.89 -0.30 20.54
N LEU A 37 6.39 0.76 21.19
CA LEU A 37 7.57 1.50 20.75
C LEU A 37 8.83 0.61 20.76
N VAL A 38 9.01 -0.19 21.81
CA VAL A 38 10.13 -1.14 21.90
C VAL A 38 10.07 -2.19 20.77
N GLU A 39 8.89 -2.75 20.51
CA GLU A 39 8.69 -3.73 19.42
C GLU A 39 8.96 -3.13 18.03
N LEU A 40 8.49 -1.90 17.81
CA LEU A 40 8.73 -1.16 16.56
C LEU A 40 10.22 -0.87 16.37
N ASN A 41 10.90 -0.38 17.40
CA ASN A 41 12.34 -0.09 17.34
C ASN A 41 13.18 -1.33 17.11
N ARG A 42 12.80 -2.49 17.65
CA ARG A 42 13.46 -3.76 17.35
C ARG A 42 13.30 -4.12 15.87
N THR A 43 12.10 -4.00 15.32
CA THR A 43 11.84 -4.30 13.90
C THR A 43 12.60 -3.36 12.96
N LEU A 44 12.75 -2.09 13.34
CA LEU A 44 13.58 -1.11 12.62
C LEU A 44 15.04 -1.55 12.61
N GLN A 45 15.59 -1.94 13.76
CA GLN A 45 16.96 -2.40 13.88
C GLN A 45 17.22 -3.69 13.10
N ASP A 46 16.29 -4.66 13.12
CA ASP A 46 16.38 -5.90 12.34
C ASP A 46 16.50 -5.62 10.83
N LYS A 47 15.96 -4.49 10.36
CA LYS A 47 16.03 -4.02 8.96
C LYS A 47 17.16 -3.03 8.71
N SER A 48 18.16 -2.97 9.60
CA SER A 48 19.30 -2.05 9.54
C SER A 48 18.88 -0.57 9.50
N GLN A 49 17.73 -0.23 10.07
CA GLN A 49 17.24 1.13 10.17
C GLN A 49 17.46 1.73 11.55
N ARG A 50 17.45 3.07 11.61
CA ARG A 50 17.60 3.80 12.86
C ARG A 50 16.32 3.67 13.70
N PRO A 51 16.43 3.34 15.01
CA PRO A 51 15.27 3.34 15.90
C PRO A 51 14.72 4.76 16.06
N LEU A 52 13.43 4.84 16.40
CA LEU A 52 12.79 6.10 16.77
C LEU A 52 13.31 6.56 18.13
N GLU A 53 13.68 7.84 18.20
CA GLU A 53 14.17 8.46 19.43
C GLU A 53 12.99 8.89 20.31
N PHE A 54 12.99 8.42 21.56
CA PHE A 54 12.03 8.85 22.58
C PHE A 54 12.79 9.36 23.80
N THR A 55 12.86 10.69 23.94
CA THR A 55 13.57 11.36 25.04
C THR A 55 12.70 12.47 25.62
N ASN A 56 12.78 12.70 26.93
CA ASN A 56 12.00 13.75 27.62
C ASN A 56 10.49 13.70 27.31
N ASN A 57 9.92 12.49 27.22
CA ASN A 57 8.52 12.27 26.84
C ASN A 57 8.14 12.82 25.46
N VAL A 58 9.10 12.97 24.56
CA VAL A 58 8.91 13.37 23.17
C VAL A 58 9.42 12.28 22.25
N LEU A 59 8.55 11.81 21.36
CA LEU A 59 8.88 10.92 20.25
C LEU A 59 9.26 11.77 19.03
N ALA A 60 10.41 11.49 18.43
CA ALA A 60 10.85 12.08 17.18
C ALA A 60 10.64 11.11 16.01
N ILE A 61 9.88 11.55 15.01
CA ILE A 61 9.67 10.84 13.74
C ILE A 61 10.73 11.33 12.74
N PRO A 62 11.44 10.43 12.03
CA PRO A 62 12.43 10.83 11.04
C PRO A 62 11.80 11.60 9.87
N GLU A 63 12.52 12.61 9.35
CA GLU A 63 12.12 13.48 8.23
C GLU A 63 11.87 12.72 6.92
N LYS A 64 12.55 11.58 6.76
CA LYS A 64 12.42 10.68 5.62
C LYS A 64 12.23 9.27 6.14
N PRO A 65 10.99 8.79 6.25
CA PRO A 65 10.70 7.39 6.55
C PRO A 65 10.98 6.54 5.29
N GLU A 66 12.22 6.57 4.79
CA GLU A 66 12.65 5.71 3.69
C GLU A 66 12.36 4.25 4.09
N ASN A 67 11.50 3.58 3.33
CA ASN A 67 11.07 2.19 3.54
C ASN A 67 10.23 1.93 4.80
N PHE A 68 9.60 2.95 5.39
CA PHE A 68 8.78 2.74 6.58
C PHE A 68 7.55 1.86 6.33
N GLU A 69 6.96 1.95 5.14
CA GLU A 69 5.91 1.00 4.73
C GLU A 69 6.46 -0.44 4.65
N GLU A 70 7.68 -0.63 4.13
CA GLU A 70 8.36 -1.92 4.06
C GLU A 70 8.68 -2.52 5.43
N ILE A 71 8.99 -1.67 6.40
CA ILE A 71 9.20 -2.06 7.79
C ILE A 71 7.89 -2.49 8.43
N ARG A 72 6.88 -1.62 8.34
CA ARG A 72 5.62 -1.74 9.07
C ARG A 72 4.74 -2.88 8.57
N PHE A 73 4.66 -3.08 7.27
CA PHE A 73 3.91 -4.19 6.68
C PHE A 73 4.69 -5.51 6.68
N ASN A 74 5.91 -5.51 7.22
CA ASN A 74 6.86 -6.58 6.99
C ASN A 74 6.91 -6.97 5.50
N ILE A 75 7.11 -6.00 4.60
CA ILE A 75 7.03 -6.25 3.14
C ILE A 75 8.08 -7.27 2.71
N ALA A 76 9.15 -7.49 3.48
CA ALA A 76 10.04 -8.63 3.29
C ALA A 76 9.32 -10.01 3.37
N GLU A 77 8.28 -10.16 4.18
CA GLU A 77 7.40 -11.35 4.21
C GLU A 77 6.22 -11.26 3.23
N TYR A 78 5.76 -10.05 2.88
CA TYR A 78 4.84 -9.82 1.75
C TYR A 78 5.54 -9.78 0.38
N GLY A 79 6.84 -10.05 0.34
CA GLY A 79 7.62 -10.46 -0.81
C GLY A 79 7.17 -11.81 -1.38
N ARG A 80 5.97 -12.29 -1.00
CA ARG A 80 5.18 -13.09 -1.92
C ARG A 80 4.94 -12.24 -3.16
N THR A 81 5.71 -12.52 -4.21
CA THR A 81 5.36 -12.17 -5.59
C THR A 81 3.85 -12.27 -5.70
N LEU A 82 3.17 -11.13 -5.91
CA LEU A 82 1.72 -11.11 -6.08
C LEU A 82 1.37 -12.22 -7.06
N SER A 83 0.43 -13.10 -6.69
CA SER A 83 0.00 -14.15 -7.62
C SER A 83 -0.45 -13.51 -8.91
N GLU A 84 -0.33 -14.24 -10.02
CA GLU A 84 -0.74 -13.73 -11.32
C GLU A 84 -2.16 -13.17 -11.31
N GLU A 85 -3.07 -13.89 -10.67
CA GLU A 85 -4.45 -13.47 -10.44
C GLU A 85 -4.55 -12.15 -9.66
N LYS A 86 -3.86 -12.02 -8.52
CA LYS A 86 -3.88 -10.79 -7.73
C LYS A 86 -3.32 -9.59 -8.48
N ARG A 87 -2.30 -9.79 -9.33
CA ARG A 87 -1.77 -8.73 -10.20
C ARG A 87 -2.82 -8.26 -11.20
N GLN A 88 -3.56 -9.18 -11.81
CA GLN A 88 -4.66 -8.84 -12.72
C GLN A 88 -5.76 -8.04 -12.00
N TYR A 89 -6.12 -8.43 -10.78
CA TYR A 89 -7.11 -7.71 -9.97
C TYR A 89 -6.64 -6.29 -9.64
N LEU A 90 -5.37 -6.13 -9.27
CA LEU A 90 -4.79 -4.81 -9.02
C LEU A 90 -4.72 -3.95 -10.27
N ILE A 91 -4.33 -4.49 -11.43
CA ILE A 91 -4.35 -3.75 -12.71
C ILE A 91 -5.75 -3.20 -12.98
N TYR A 92 -6.77 -4.05 -12.81
CA TYR A 92 -8.16 -3.65 -12.98
C TYR A 92 -8.56 -2.53 -12.00
N LEU A 93 -8.31 -2.71 -10.70
CA LEU A 93 -8.72 -1.78 -9.65
C LEU A 93 -8.00 -0.42 -9.78
N LEU A 94 -6.72 -0.43 -10.17
CA LEU A 94 -5.96 0.77 -10.46
C LEU A 94 -6.58 1.56 -11.63
N CYS A 95 -6.94 0.88 -12.73
CA CYS A 95 -7.65 1.52 -13.85
C CYS A 95 -9.06 2.02 -13.44
N PHE A 96 -9.77 1.25 -12.61
CA PHE A 96 -11.09 1.60 -12.10
C PHE A 96 -11.08 2.85 -11.22
N SER A 97 -10.02 3.05 -10.42
CA SER A 97 -9.85 4.20 -9.52
C SER A 97 -9.76 5.55 -10.25
N LYS A 98 -9.27 5.54 -11.50
CA LYS A 98 -9.03 6.74 -12.31
C LYS A 98 -8.15 7.81 -11.64
N CYS A 99 -7.28 7.42 -10.69
CA CYS A 99 -6.41 8.35 -9.97
C CYS A 99 -5.32 8.97 -10.85
N SER A 100 -4.84 8.26 -11.87
CA SER A 100 -3.79 8.73 -12.79
C SER A 100 -3.86 8.00 -14.14
N ALA A 101 -3.19 8.55 -15.16
CA ALA A 101 -2.99 7.89 -16.43
C ALA A 101 -1.87 6.85 -16.32
N LEU A 102 -2.24 5.57 -16.30
CA LEU A 102 -1.29 4.47 -16.07
C LEU A 102 -0.71 3.93 -17.38
N ALA A 103 0.60 3.78 -17.44
CA ALA A 103 1.33 3.09 -18.49
C ALA A 103 1.89 1.76 -17.98
N ILE A 104 2.50 0.98 -18.89
CA ILE A 104 3.11 -0.30 -18.54
C ILE A 104 4.21 -0.13 -17.47
N SER A 105 4.99 0.95 -17.55
CA SER A 105 6.04 1.26 -16.58
C SER A 105 5.49 1.44 -15.16
N ASP A 106 4.31 2.01 -15.01
CA ASP A 106 3.68 2.22 -13.71
C ASP A 106 3.29 0.87 -13.11
N PHE A 107 2.69 -0.02 -13.89
CA PHE A 107 2.40 -1.39 -13.43
C PHE A 107 3.67 -2.19 -13.12
N GLN A 108 4.76 -2.02 -13.87
CA GLN A 108 6.04 -2.66 -13.55
C GLN A 108 6.53 -2.23 -12.16
N SER A 109 6.49 -0.93 -11.87
CA SER A 109 6.91 -0.38 -10.58
C SER A 109 5.97 -0.79 -9.44
N LEU A 110 4.66 -0.64 -9.63
CA LEU A 110 3.64 -0.90 -8.60
C LEU A 110 3.53 -2.38 -8.25
N LEU A 111 3.70 -3.27 -9.22
CA LEU A 111 3.55 -4.72 -9.03
C LEU A 111 4.90 -5.43 -8.86
N ASN A 112 6.01 -4.71 -8.99
CA ASN A 112 7.38 -5.22 -8.95
C ASN A 112 7.60 -6.43 -9.89
N VAL A 113 7.24 -6.28 -11.17
CA VAL A 113 7.39 -7.34 -12.18
C VAL A 113 7.98 -6.80 -13.49
N SER A 114 8.45 -7.72 -14.34
CA SER A 114 8.96 -7.39 -15.66
C SER A 114 7.86 -6.82 -16.58
N ARG A 115 8.27 -6.08 -17.62
CA ARG A 115 7.38 -5.61 -18.69
C ARG A 115 6.57 -6.74 -19.33
N ASN A 116 7.20 -7.89 -19.58
CA ASN A 116 6.55 -9.03 -20.21
C ASN A 116 5.50 -9.66 -19.29
N THR A 117 5.76 -9.66 -17.98
CA THR A 117 4.79 -10.11 -16.97
C THR A 117 3.55 -9.22 -16.98
N VAL A 118 3.71 -7.89 -16.97
CA VAL A 118 2.58 -6.96 -17.08
C VAL A 118 1.78 -7.19 -18.37
N LEU A 119 2.45 -7.33 -19.51
CA LEU A 119 1.78 -7.59 -20.79
C LEU A 119 0.98 -8.90 -20.79
N SER A 120 1.54 -9.95 -20.20
CA SER A 120 0.86 -11.24 -20.02
C SER A 120 -0.36 -11.11 -19.10
N ASP A 121 -0.20 -10.42 -17.96
CA ASP A 121 -1.29 -10.18 -17.01
C ASP A 121 -2.43 -9.37 -17.66
N ILE A 122 -2.12 -8.30 -18.39
CA ILE A 122 -3.12 -7.51 -19.14
C ILE A 122 -3.85 -8.36 -20.18
N LYS A 123 -3.14 -9.24 -20.90
CA LYS A 123 -3.75 -10.13 -21.89
C LYS A 123 -4.75 -11.09 -21.24
N LYS A 124 -4.37 -11.70 -20.11
CA LYS A 124 -5.23 -12.64 -19.37
C LYS A 124 -6.42 -11.92 -18.72
N LEU A 125 -6.18 -10.73 -18.17
CA LEU A 125 -7.25 -9.89 -17.62
C LEU A 125 -8.27 -9.52 -18.70
N ARG A 126 -7.84 -9.14 -19.91
CA ARG A 126 -8.77 -8.88 -21.03
C ARG A 126 -9.66 -10.08 -21.32
N GLN A 127 -9.08 -11.28 -21.41
CA GLN A 127 -9.84 -12.52 -21.61
C GLN A 127 -10.85 -12.79 -20.49
N GLN A 128 -10.51 -12.47 -19.24
CA GLN A 128 -11.43 -12.60 -18.12
C GLN A 128 -12.60 -11.60 -18.23
N LEU A 129 -12.32 -10.38 -18.66
CA LEU A 129 -13.30 -9.28 -18.77
C LEU A 129 -14.23 -9.41 -20.00
N ASP A 130 -13.83 -10.15 -21.03
CA ASP A 130 -14.64 -10.37 -22.24
C ASP A 130 -16.02 -10.96 -21.91
N ASN A 131 -16.11 -11.81 -20.88
CA ASN A 131 -17.37 -12.40 -20.41
C ASN A 131 -18.29 -11.41 -19.65
N GLU A 132 -17.81 -10.20 -19.37
CA GLU A 132 -18.47 -9.19 -18.54
C GLU A 132 -18.81 -7.91 -19.29
N ASN A 133 -18.65 -7.88 -20.62
CA ASN A 133 -18.78 -6.70 -21.47
C ASN A 133 -17.88 -5.53 -21.03
N ILE A 134 -16.74 -5.83 -20.43
CA ILE A 134 -15.76 -4.83 -20.02
C ILE A 134 -14.53 -4.94 -20.92
N ARG A 135 -14.06 -3.81 -21.44
CA ARG A 135 -12.78 -3.73 -22.17
C ARG A 135 -11.75 -2.96 -21.37
N LEU A 136 -10.51 -3.47 -21.37
CA LEU A 136 -9.34 -2.77 -20.85
C LEU A 136 -8.54 -2.22 -22.04
N GLU A 137 -8.61 -0.92 -22.25
CA GLU A 137 -8.01 -0.24 -23.40
C GLU A 137 -6.85 0.65 -23.01
N TYR A 138 -6.02 1.04 -24.00
CA TYR A 138 -4.91 1.96 -23.80
C TYR A 138 -5.04 3.18 -24.71
N SER A 139 -4.81 4.36 -24.15
CA SER A 139 -4.68 5.61 -24.89
C SER A 139 -3.47 6.38 -24.39
N ARG A 140 -2.72 7.02 -25.30
CA ARG A 140 -1.58 7.87 -24.92
C ARG A 140 -1.97 9.00 -23.95
N ARG A 141 -3.22 9.48 -24.00
CA ARG A 141 -3.71 10.56 -23.14
C ARG A 141 -4.24 10.06 -21.80
N LEU A 142 -4.92 8.91 -21.80
CA LEU A 142 -5.63 8.40 -20.63
C LEU A 142 -4.86 7.30 -19.88
N GLY A 143 -3.78 6.79 -20.46
CA GLY A 143 -3.17 5.55 -20.02
C GLY A 143 -4.09 4.36 -20.29
N PHE A 144 -3.99 3.34 -19.45
CA PHE A 144 -4.94 2.23 -19.42
C PHE A 144 -6.25 2.65 -18.75
N TYR A 145 -7.38 2.28 -19.37
CA TYR A 145 -8.71 2.64 -18.90
C TYR A 145 -9.72 1.53 -19.20
N LEU A 146 -10.82 1.52 -18.45
CA LEU A 146 -11.90 0.54 -18.58
C LEU A 146 -13.09 1.14 -19.34
N GLU A 147 -13.60 0.40 -20.32
CA GLU A 147 -14.87 0.67 -20.98
C GLU A 147 -15.90 -0.39 -20.57
N GLY A 148 -17.12 0.02 -20.26
CA GLY A 148 -18.20 -0.84 -19.82
C GLY A 148 -19.28 -0.04 -19.09
N THR A 149 -20.41 -0.65 -18.76
CA THR A 149 -21.43 0.07 -17.98
C THR A 149 -20.95 0.28 -16.55
N SER A 150 -21.38 1.38 -15.91
CA SER A 150 -21.04 1.63 -14.50
C SER A 150 -21.44 0.49 -13.56
N LYS A 151 -22.49 -0.27 -13.91
CA LYS A 151 -22.96 -1.42 -13.14
C LYS A 151 -22.00 -2.60 -13.24
N GLU A 152 -21.55 -2.94 -14.45
CA GLU A 152 -20.58 -4.02 -14.69
C GLU A 152 -19.26 -3.69 -14.00
N LEU A 153 -18.74 -2.48 -14.21
CA LEU A 153 -17.47 -2.07 -13.62
C LEU A 153 -17.47 -2.17 -12.09
N ARG A 154 -18.54 -1.71 -11.43
CA ARG A 154 -18.67 -1.82 -9.95
C ARG A 154 -18.80 -3.27 -9.49
N LYS A 155 -19.56 -4.10 -10.21
CA LYS A 155 -19.73 -5.52 -9.89
C LYS A 155 -18.39 -6.25 -9.93
N THR A 156 -17.60 -6.04 -10.98
CA THR A 156 -16.28 -6.66 -11.14
C THR A 156 -15.30 -6.15 -10.10
N SER A 157 -15.30 -4.83 -9.82
CA SER A 157 -14.49 -4.24 -8.74
C SER A 157 -14.80 -4.88 -7.40
N TRP A 158 -16.08 -5.04 -7.06
CA TRP A 158 -16.49 -5.68 -5.82
C TRP A 158 -16.00 -7.13 -5.73
N ARG A 159 -16.13 -7.91 -6.81
CA ARG A 159 -15.62 -9.29 -6.86
C ARG A 159 -14.11 -9.36 -6.65
N PHE A 160 -13.34 -8.42 -7.20
CA PHE A 160 -11.88 -8.41 -7.07
C PHE A 160 -11.36 -7.92 -5.71
N LEU A 161 -12.25 -7.37 -4.86
CA LEU A 161 -11.94 -6.98 -3.48
C LEU A 161 -12.22 -8.07 -2.43
N GLN A 162 -12.93 -9.14 -2.81
CA GLN A 162 -13.24 -10.29 -1.94
C GLN A 162 -12.07 -11.27 -1.90
#